data_AF-A0A3D2WZA5-F1
#
_entry.id   AF-A0A3D2WZA5-F1
#
_cell.length_a   1.000
_cell.length_b   1.000
_cell.length_c   1.000
_cell.angle_alpha   90.00
_cell.angle_beta   90.00
_cell.angle_gamma   90.00
#
_symmetry.space_group_name_H-M   'P 1'
#
loop_
_entity.id
_entity.type
_entity.pdbx_description
1 polymer ?
#
loop_
_entity_poly.entity_id
_entity_poly.type
_entity_poly.pdbx_seq_one_letter_code
_entity_poly.pdbx_strand_id
1 'polypeptide(L)'
;MNNIELVEFTTKSPIALIDWIIIAAFILITIAISLYYSKRSRKSVSDYFAAGQGMPWWILGTSMVATTFAADTPLAISGLVVSQGIWGNWF
;
A
#
# COMPACT_ATOMS: atom_id res chain seq x y z
N MET A 1 -8.19 -23.20 35.64
CA MET A 1 -7.93 -23.88 34.35
C MET A 1 -9.18 -23.73 33.52
N ASN A 2 -9.29 -22.65 32.73
CA ASN A 2 -10.39 -22.48 31.78
C ASN A 2 -9.80 -22.42 30.38
N ASN A 3 -10.31 -23.31 29.56
CA ASN A 3 -9.85 -23.65 28.22
C ASN A 3 -10.16 -22.47 27.28
N ILE A 4 -9.19 -21.59 27.09
CA ILE A 4 -9.16 -20.75 25.90
C ILE A 4 -8.59 -21.67 24.83
N GLU A 5 -9.47 -22.24 24.01
CA GLU A 5 -9.06 -22.75 22.70
C GLU A 5 -8.25 -21.63 22.05
N LEU A 6 -6.93 -21.81 21.99
CA LEU A 6 -6.08 -21.00 21.16
C LEU A 6 -6.64 -21.21 19.76
N VAL A 7 -7.40 -20.23 19.27
CA VAL A 7 -7.93 -20.18 17.91
C VAL A 7 -6.81 -20.70 17.02
N GLU A 8 -7.01 -21.89 16.45
CA GLU A 8 -6.02 -22.55 15.61
C GLU A 8 -5.86 -21.69 14.35
N PHE A 9 -5.02 -20.67 14.39
CA PHE A 9 -4.52 -19.95 13.21
C PHE A 9 -3.61 -20.85 12.33
N THR A 10 -3.69 -22.17 12.49
CA THR A 10 -2.81 -23.17 11.87
C THR A 10 -3.44 -23.92 10.69
N THR A 11 -4.56 -23.47 10.14
CA THR A 11 -4.83 -23.81 8.73
C THR A 11 -4.02 -22.88 7.86
N LYS A 12 -2.73 -23.21 7.70
CA LYS A 12 -1.88 -22.69 6.61
C LYS A 12 -2.62 -22.98 5.30
N SER A 13 -3.40 -22.03 4.79
CA SER A 13 -3.71 -22.00 3.37
C SER A 13 -2.36 -21.87 2.66
N PRO A 14 -1.92 -22.86 1.86
CA PRO A 14 -0.73 -22.67 1.05
C PRO A 14 -0.96 -21.45 0.16
N ILE A 15 0.05 -20.59 0.02
CA ILE A 15 -0.01 -19.45 -0.90
C ILE A 15 -0.44 -20.00 -2.25
N ALA A 16 -1.61 -19.57 -2.70
CA ALA A 16 -2.21 -20.09 -3.91
C ALA A 16 -1.43 -19.54 -5.11
N LEU A 17 -1.48 -20.26 -6.23
CA LEU A 17 -0.85 -19.79 -7.47
C LEU A 17 -1.37 -18.40 -7.87
N ILE A 18 -2.64 -18.11 -7.58
CA ILE A 18 -3.25 -16.80 -7.84
C ILE A 18 -2.59 -15.68 -7.03
N ASP A 19 -2.17 -15.93 -5.79
CA ASP A 19 -1.50 -14.92 -4.95
C ASP A 19 -0.16 -14.51 -5.56
N TRP A 20 0.61 -15.49 -6.04
CA TRP A 20 1.86 -15.25 -6.77
C TRP A 20 1.65 -14.48 -8.07
N ILE A 21 0.58 -14.80 -8.81
CA ILE A 21 0.21 -14.07 -10.04
C ILE A 21 -0.08 -12.61 -9.71
N ILE A 22 -0.84 -12.33 -8.66
CA ILE A 22 -1.17 -10.95 -8.23
C ILE A 22 0.09 -10.18 -7.85
N ILE A 23 1.00 -10.79 -7.07
CA ILE A 23 2.28 -10.17 -6.69
C ILE A 23 3.12 -9.86 -7.92
N ALA A 24 3.29 -10.84 -8.82
CA ALA A 24 4.07 -10.66 -10.04
C ALA A 24 3.47 -9.57 -10.93
N ALA A 25 2.14 -9.56 -11.11
CA ALA A 25 1.45 -8.54 -11.88
C ALA A 25 1.63 -7.14 -11.27
N PHE A 26 1.51 -7.00 -9.95
CA PHE A 26 1.73 -5.72 -9.26
C PHE A 26 3.13 -5.15 -9.51
N ILE A 27 4.17 -5.99 -9.38
CA ILE A 27 5.56 -5.60 -9.63
C ILE A 27 5.76 -5.20 -11.10
N LEU A 28 5.26 -6.03 -12.04
CA LEU A 28 5.40 -5.77 -13.46
C LEU A 28 4.70 -4.48 -13.89
N ILE A 29 3.48 -4.22 -13.39
CA ILE A 29 2.74 -2.99 -13.68
C ILE A 29 3.50 -1.78 -13.13
N THR A 30 4.02 -1.86 -11.91
CA THR A 30 4.78 -0.76 -11.29
C THR A 30 6.04 -0.42 -12.09
N ILE A 31 6.79 -1.45 -12.51
CA ILE A 31 7.98 -1.28 -13.36
C ILE A 31 7.60 -0.72 -14.74
N ALA A 32 6.55 -1.26 -15.36
CA ALA A 32 6.10 -0.82 -16.68
C ALA A 32 5.71 0.68 -16.69
N ILE A 33 4.95 1.13 -15.68
CA ILE A 33 4.59 2.53 -15.51
C ILE A 33 5.85 3.38 -15.28
N SER A 34 6.76 2.92 -14.42
CA SER A 34 8.01 3.63 -14.11
C SER A 34 8.88 3.81 -15.35
N LEU A 35 9.03 2.78 -16.19
CA LEU A 35 9.81 2.82 -17.43
C LEU A 35 9.13 3.69 -18.50
N TYR A 36 7.81 3.62 -18.62
CA TYR A 36 7.04 4.43 -19.55
C TYR A 36 7.24 5.93 -19.29
N TYR A 37 7.15 6.36 -18.02
CA TYR A 37 7.33 7.76 -17.64
C TYR A 37 8.81 8.20 -17.48
N SER A 38 9.75 7.26 -17.36
CA SER A 38 11.20 7.54 -17.20
C SER A 38 11.77 8.47 -18.28
N LYS A 39 11.30 8.35 -19.53
CA LYS A 39 11.76 9.22 -20.63
C LYS A 39 11.27 10.66 -20.51
N ARG A 40 10.10 10.89 -19.89
CA ARG A 40 9.52 12.22 -19.72
C ARG A 40 10.23 12.99 -18.61
N SER A 41 10.56 12.33 -17.50
CA SER A 41 11.19 12.94 -16.33
C SER A 41 12.66 13.35 -16.56
N ARG A 42 13.29 12.95 -17.66
CA ARG A 42 14.69 13.30 -18.00
C ARG A 42 14.85 14.62 -18.75
N LYS A 43 13.76 15.27 -19.17
CA LYS A 43 13.82 16.45 -20.06
C LYS A 43 14.28 17.74 -19.35
N SER A 44 13.92 17.93 -18.09
CA SER A 44 14.34 19.09 -17.30
C SER A 44 14.17 18.83 -15.80
N VAL A 45 14.86 19.61 -14.95
CA VAL A 45 14.70 19.59 -13.49
C VAL A 45 13.26 19.90 -13.09
N SER A 46 12.60 20.81 -13.82
CA SER A 46 11.19 21.15 -13.62
C SER A 46 10.26 19.98 -13.93
N ASP A 47 10.53 19.20 -14.98
CA ASP A 47 9.74 18.02 -15.32
C ASP A 47 9.95 16.87 -14.32
N TYR A 48 11.13 16.82 -13.70
CA TYR A 48 11.44 15.83 -12.67
C TYR A 48 10.74 16.13 -11.34
N PHE A 49 10.77 17.37 -10.86
CA PHE A 49 10.20 17.74 -9.55
C PHE A 49 8.76 18.25 -9.60
N ALA A 50 8.40 19.06 -10.60
CA ALA A 50 7.07 19.67 -10.69
C ALA A 50 6.13 18.92 -11.64
N ALA A 51 6.59 17.80 -12.24
CA ALA A 51 5.86 17.02 -13.23
C ALA A 51 5.23 17.86 -14.36
N GLY A 52 5.88 18.98 -14.71
CA GLY A 52 5.41 19.92 -15.73
C GLY A 52 4.17 20.75 -15.34
N GLN A 53 3.85 20.89 -14.04
CA GLN A 53 2.77 21.73 -13.50
C GLN A 53 1.34 21.43 -14.02
N GLY A 54 1.16 20.35 -14.77
CA GLY A 54 -0.10 19.99 -15.43
C GLY A 54 -0.79 18.75 -14.87
N MET A 55 -0.39 18.27 -13.70
CA MET A 55 -1.04 17.10 -13.08
C MET A 55 -2.35 17.51 -12.41
N PRO A 56 -3.43 16.74 -12.63
CA PRO A 56 -4.70 17.02 -11.99
C PRO A 56 -4.60 16.80 -10.48
N TRP A 57 -5.30 17.63 -9.72
CA TRP A 57 -5.24 17.68 -8.27
C TRP A 57 -5.50 16.33 -7.58
N TRP A 58 -6.31 15.46 -8.18
CA TRP A 58 -6.62 14.14 -7.63
C TRP A 58 -5.41 13.21 -7.69
N ILE A 59 -4.56 13.27 -8.73
CA ILE A 59 -3.31 12.50 -8.80
C ILE A 59 -2.35 12.97 -7.70
N LEU A 60 -2.26 14.28 -7.50
CA LEU A 60 -1.39 14.86 -6.48
C LEU A 60 -1.87 14.47 -5.07
N GLY A 61 -3.18 14.57 -4.82
CA GLY A 61 -3.79 14.19 -3.55
C GLY A 61 -3.62 12.70 -3.23
N THR A 62 -3.89 11.81 -4.19
CA THR A 62 -3.72 10.36 -3.98
C THR A 62 -2.26 9.98 -3.77
N SER A 63 -1.31 10.62 -4.45
CA SER A 63 0.12 10.39 -4.24
C SER A 63 0.54 10.74 -2.80
N MET A 64 0.04 11.86 -2.25
CA MET A 64 0.35 12.28 -0.89
C MET A 64 -0.20 11.29 0.14
N VAL A 65 -1.46 10.85 -0.03
CA VAL A 65 -2.09 9.84 0.82
C VAL A 65 -1.33 8.51 0.72
N ALA A 66 -1.03 8.04 -0.49
CA ALA A 66 -0.29 6.79 -0.70
C ALA A 66 1.10 6.80 -0.06
N THR A 67 1.77 7.96 -0.01
CA THR A 67 3.09 8.10 0.65
C THR A 67 2.98 8.00 2.18
N THR A 68 1.84 8.37 2.75
CA THR A 68 1.62 8.38 4.21
C THR A 68 1.16 7.01 4.72
N PHE A 69 0.46 6.23 3.89
CA PHE A 69 0.00 4.88 4.24
C PHE A 69 1.09 3.85 3.98
N ALA A 70 1.96 3.65 4.97
CA ALA A 70 2.86 2.51 4.99
C ALA A 70 2.07 1.20 5.26
N ALA A 71 2.59 0.07 4.78
CA ALA A 71 1.91 -1.22 4.82
C ALA A 71 1.68 -1.75 6.25
N ASP A 72 2.44 -1.25 7.23
CA ASP A 72 2.33 -1.54 8.65
C ASP A 72 1.17 -0.82 9.34
N THR A 73 0.74 0.33 8.79
CA THR A 73 -0.27 1.18 9.43
C THR A 73 -1.63 0.49 9.54
N PRO A 74 -2.19 -0.16 8.50
CA PRO A 74 -3.45 -0.89 8.63
C PRO A 74 -3.38 -2.05 9.63
N LEU A 75 -2.23 -2.71 9.73
CA LEU A 75 -2.02 -3.78 10.71
C LEU A 75 -2.07 -3.22 12.13
N ALA A 76 -1.37 -2.10 12.39
CA ALA A 76 -1.39 -1.44 13.70
C ALA A 76 -2.79 -0.91 14.06
N ILE A 77 -3.46 -0.21 13.13
CA ILE A 77 -4.79 0.36 13.37
C ILE A 77 -5.82 -0.74 13.60
N SER A 78 -5.81 -1.84 12.85
CA SER A 78 -6.73 -2.96 13.10
C SER A 78 -6.53 -3.59 14.49
N GLY A 79 -5.27 -3.73 14.93
CA GLY A 79 -4.94 -4.19 16.29
C GLY A 79 -5.44 -3.23 17.38
N LEU A 80 -5.28 -1.91 17.17
CA LEU A 80 -5.81 -0.88 18.08
C LEU A 80 -7.34 -0.90 18.14
N VAL A 81 -8.02 -1.01 17.00
CA VAL A 81 -9.48 -1.03 16.93
C VAL A 81 -10.06 -2.28 17.59
N VAL A 82 -9.42 -3.44 17.42
CA VAL A 82 -9.84 -4.69 18.11
C VAL A 82 -9.66 -4.58 19.63
N SER A 83 -8.59 -3.93 20.07
CA SER A 83 -8.23 -3.88 21.51
C SER A 83 -8.94 -2.75 22.27
N GLN A 84 -9.12 -1.60 21.63
CA GLN A 84 -9.57 -0.36 22.27
C GLN A 84 -10.90 0.14 21.69
N GLY A 85 -11.28 -0.29 20.48
CA GLY A 85 -12.44 0.22 19.73
C GLY A 85 -12.05 1.32 18.74
N ILE A 86 -13.03 1.80 17.97
CA ILE A 86 -12.82 2.77 16.86
C ILE A 86 -12.16 4.07 17.33
N TRP A 87 -12.37 4.47 18.60
CA TRP A 87 -11.80 5.68 19.16
C TRP A 87 -10.26 5.62 19.30
N GLY A 88 -9.65 4.43 19.32
CA GLY A 88 -8.20 4.24 19.39
C GLY A 88 -7.43 4.78 18.17
N ASN A 89 -8.12 5.18 17.11
CA ASN A 89 -7.53 5.89 15.97
C ASN A 89 -7.19 7.37 16.27
N TRP A 90 -7.69 7.93 17.38
CA TRP A 90 -7.58 9.35 17.73
C TRP A 90 -6.71 9.62 18.96
N PHE A 91 -6.02 8.61 19.49
CA PHE A 91 -5.01 8.72 20.54
C PHE A 91 -3.61 8.77 19.93
#